data_AF-A0A166D8E4-F1
#
_entry.id   AF-A0A166D8E4-F1
#
_cell.length_a   1.000
_cell.length_b   1.000
_cell.length_c   1.000
_cell.angle_alpha   90.00
_cell.angle_beta   90.00
_cell.angle_gamma   90.00
#
_symmetry.space_group_name_H-M   'P 1'
#
loop_
_entity.id
_entity.type
_entity.pdbx_description
1 polymer ?
#
loop_
_entity_poly.entity_id
_entity_poly.type
_entity_poly.pdbx_seq_one_letter_code
_entity_poly.pdbx_strand_id
1 'polypeptide(L)'
;MRKNNRHIKDINEILDIIEKCNVCSLAIFDKEYPYIIPLNFGHNYEDNELYFYFHGANDGKKLELIDSNNKVAFEMNCSNNLISGKFPCKFTMEYESVCGNGEIEILKEEDKIEGLKY
;
A
#
# COMPACT_ATOMS: atom_id res chain seq x y z
N MET A 1 -9.40 -15.80 4.82
CA MET A 1 -10.10 -14.52 4.60
C MET A 1 -11.56 -14.65 5.05
N ARG A 2 -12.10 -13.71 5.83
CA ARG A 2 -13.35 -13.91 6.61
C ARG A 2 -14.66 -13.62 5.84
N LYS A 3 -14.59 -12.92 4.70
CA LYS A 3 -15.75 -12.54 3.86
C LYS A 3 -15.47 -12.82 2.38
N ASN A 4 -15.55 -14.09 1.96
CA ASN A 4 -15.24 -14.51 0.59
C ASN A 4 -16.03 -13.76 -0.49
N ASN A 5 -17.25 -13.33 -0.20
CA ASN A 5 -18.09 -12.57 -1.13
C ASN A 5 -17.64 -11.12 -1.37
N ARG A 6 -16.58 -10.66 -0.70
CA ARG A 6 -16.01 -9.32 -0.86
C ARG A 6 -14.57 -9.35 -1.39
N HIS A 7 -14.11 -10.53 -1.82
CA HIS A 7 -12.79 -10.66 -2.43
C HIS A 7 -12.89 -10.26 -3.89
N ILE A 8 -12.14 -9.24 -4.25
CA ILE A 8 -11.95 -8.85 -5.64
C ILE A 8 -10.71 -9.61 -6.13
N LYS A 9 -10.84 -10.27 -7.28
CA LYS A 9 -9.74 -11.01 -7.94
C LYS A 9 -9.43 -10.48 -9.33
N ASP A 10 -10.32 -9.67 -9.90
CA ASP A 10 -10.09 -9.02 -11.18
C ASP A 10 -9.02 -7.94 -10.97
N ILE A 11 -7.95 -8.02 -11.75
CA ILE A 11 -6.83 -7.08 -11.64
C ILE A 11 -7.26 -5.65 -11.97
N ASN A 12 -8.18 -5.45 -12.93
CA ASN A 12 -8.63 -4.10 -13.30
C ASN A 12 -9.42 -3.46 -12.15
N GLU A 13 -10.28 -4.22 -11.48
CA GLU A 13 -10.98 -3.74 -10.28
C GLU A 13 -10.01 -3.41 -9.13
N ILE A 14 -8.91 -4.17 -8.98
CA ILE A 14 -7.86 -3.89 -7.99
C ILE A 14 -7.13 -2.59 -8.34
N LEU A 15 -6.76 -2.39 -9.60
CA LEU A 15 -6.12 -1.17 -10.10
C LEU A 15 -7.04 0.05 -9.92
N ASP A 16 -8.34 -0.08 -10.21
CA ASP A 16 -9.33 0.98 -9.98
C ASP A 16 -9.42 1.40 -8.51
N ILE A 17 -9.19 0.47 -7.56
CA ILE A 17 -9.15 0.80 -6.12
C ILE A 17 -7.85 1.52 -5.77
N ILE A 18 -6.72 1.09 -6.34
CA ILE A 18 -5.41 1.73 -6.14
C ILE A 18 -5.46 3.19 -6.60
N GLU A 19 -6.04 3.46 -7.77
CA GLU A 19 -6.21 4.82 -8.33
C GLU A 19 -7.04 5.76 -7.43
N LYS A 20 -7.96 5.21 -6.62
CA LYS A 20 -8.75 6.00 -5.66
C LYS A 20 -7.99 6.29 -4.36
N CYS A 21 -6.90 5.59 -4.08
CA CYS A 21 -6.14 5.73 -2.86
C CYS A 21 -5.13 6.90 -2.97
N ASN A 22 -4.98 7.68 -1.91
CA ASN A 22 -3.97 8.76 -1.87
C ASN A 22 -2.71 8.36 -1.09
N VAL A 23 -2.81 7.35 -0.23
CA VAL A 23 -1.76 6.94 0.69
C VAL A 23 -1.65 5.43 0.68
N CYS A 24 -0.42 4.94 0.68
CA CYS A 24 -0.08 3.55 0.92
C CYS A 24 0.65 3.44 2.26
N SER A 25 0.10 2.63 3.18
CA SER A 25 0.70 2.33 4.46
C SER A 25 1.69 1.19 4.27
N LEU A 26 2.99 1.51 4.30
CA LEU A 26 4.05 0.52 4.16
C LEU A 26 4.47 0.01 5.54
N ALA A 27 4.40 -1.30 5.74
CA ALA A 27 4.86 -1.99 6.93
C ALA A 27 6.17 -2.72 6.64
N ILE A 28 7.22 -2.38 7.40
CA ILE A 28 8.58 -2.89 7.24
C ILE A 28 8.92 -3.70 8.49
N PHE A 29 9.56 -4.86 8.29
CA PHE A 29 10.07 -5.65 9.42
C PHE A 29 11.06 -4.84 10.25
N ASP A 30 10.85 -4.82 11.56
CA ASP A 30 11.76 -4.30 12.58
C ASP A 30 11.76 -5.30 13.75
N LYS A 31 12.59 -5.09 14.76
CA LYS A 31 12.98 -6.09 15.75
C LYS A 31 11.81 -6.63 16.58
N GLU A 32 11.11 -5.74 17.27
CA GLU A 32 10.04 -6.12 18.22
C GLU A 32 8.64 -5.84 17.64
N TYR A 33 8.50 -4.73 16.92
CA TYR A 33 7.25 -4.28 16.30
C TYR A 33 7.52 -3.88 14.86
N PRO A 34 6.56 -4.08 13.93
CA PRO A 34 6.70 -3.57 12.57
C PRO A 34 6.76 -2.05 12.57
N TYR A 35 7.59 -1.49 11.68
CA TYR A 35 7.61 -0.06 11.40
C TYR A 35 6.62 0.27 10.29
N ILE A 36 5.59 1.06 10.60
CA ILE A 36 4.53 1.41 9.64
C ILE A 36 4.60 2.90 9.32
N ILE A 37 4.63 3.24 8.03
CA ILE A 37 4.67 4.62 7.55
C ILE A 37 3.68 4.86 6.41
N PRO A 38 2.92 5.97 6.42
CA PRO A 38 2.14 6.39 5.28
C PRO A 38 3.04 7.05 4.24
N LEU A 39 2.91 6.64 2.98
CA LEU A 39 3.65 7.21 1.85
C LEU A 39 2.71 7.58 0.71
N ASN A 40 3.05 8.69 0.05
CA ASN A 40 2.46 9.00 -1.25
C ASN A 40 3.00 8.03 -2.31
N PHE A 41 2.10 7.75 -3.22
CA PHE A 41 2.12 6.77 -4.29
C PHE A 41 2.46 7.16 -5.71
N GLY A 42 3.32 6.41 -6.39
CA GLY A 42 3.16 6.14 -7.82
C GLY A 42 2.86 4.66 -8.04
N HIS A 43 2.25 4.26 -9.16
CA HIS A 43 2.15 2.84 -9.49
C HIS A 43 2.17 2.58 -10.99
N ASN A 44 2.62 1.39 -11.36
CA ASN A 44 2.60 0.88 -12.73
C ASN A 44 2.26 -0.60 -12.72
N TYR A 45 1.61 -1.08 -13.79
CA TYR A 45 1.31 -2.50 -13.96
C TYR A 45 1.87 -2.99 -15.29
N GLU A 46 2.96 -3.74 -15.23
CA GLU A 46 3.69 -4.28 -16.37
C GLU A 46 4.10 -5.73 -16.11
N ASP A 47 4.19 -6.55 -17.15
CA ASP A 47 4.60 -7.96 -17.05
C ASP A 47 3.82 -8.81 -16.03
N ASN A 48 2.55 -8.48 -15.82
CA ASN A 48 1.66 -9.06 -14.79
C ASN A 48 2.11 -8.82 -13.34
N GLU A 49 2.91 -7.79 -13.12
CA GLU A 49 3.37 -7.36 -11.81
C GLU A 49 2.99 -5.91 -11.54
N LEU A 50 2.63 -5.65 -10.28
CA LEU A 50 2.25 -4.32 -9.81
C LEU A 50 3.45 -3.70 -9.08
N TYR A 51 3.91 -2.58 -9.62
CA TYR A 51 5.02 -1.80 -9.08
C TYR A 51 4.46 -0.59 -8.35
N PHE A 52 4.97 -0.33 -7.15
CA PHE A 52 4.71 0.90 -6.41
C PHE A 52 5.98 1.72 -6.29
N TYR A 53 5.87 3.01 -6.60
CA TYR A 53 6.95 3.97 -6.48
C TYR A 53 6.69 4.88 -5.28
N PHE A 54 7.73 5.11 -4.50
CA PHE A 54 7.66 5.97 -3.32
C PHE A 54 8.80 6.97 -3.35
N HIS A 55 8.48 8.24 -3.12
CA HIS A 55 9.49 9.26 -2.90
C HIS A 55 9.75 9.46 -1.41
N GLY A 56 10.98 9.83 -1.05
CA GLY A 56 11.30 10.21 0.32
C GLY A 56 12.77 10.58 0.52
N ALA A 57 13.13 10.84 1.77
CA ALA A 57 14.50 11.16 2.15
C ALA A 57 15.47 9.98 1.87
N ASN A 58 16.71 10.34 1.53
CA ASN A 58 17.85 9.42 1.34
C ASN A 58 18.50 9.00 2.67
N ASP A 59 17.87 9.27 3.80
CA ASP A 59 18.35 8.87 5.13
C ASP A 59 17.16 8.57 6.07
N GLY A 60 17.44 7.85 7.16
CA GLY A 60 16.53 7.56 8.25
C GLY A 60 16.09 6.09 8.35
N LYS A 61 15.36 5.80 9.43
CA LYS A 61 14.96 4.45 9.85
C LYS A 61 14.37 3.58 8.74
N LYS A 62 13.58 4.15 7.83
CA LYS A 62 13.01 3.43 6.68
C LYS A 62 14.09 2.74 5.84
N LEU A 63 15.15 3.48 5.48
CA LEU A 63 16.22 2.97 4.63
C LEU A 63 17.10 1.96 5.37
N GLU A 64 17.41 2.23 6.64
CA GLU A 64 18.14 1.28 7.50
C GLU A 64 17.43 -0.08 7.56
N LEU A 65 16.10 -0.06 7.72
CA LEU A 65 15.31 -1.29 7.77
C LEU A 65 15.25 -2.00 6.41
N ILE A 66 15.06 -1.26 5.32
CA ILE A 66 15.06 -1.82 3.95
C ILE A 66 16.39 -2.49 3.62
N ASP A 67 17.53 -1.86 3.99
CA ASP A 67 18.86 -2.42 3.80
C ASP A 67 19.04 -3.73 4.57
N SER A 68 18.47 -3.82 5.77
CA SER A 68 18.53 -5.04 6.59
C SER A 68 17.58 -6.16 6.10
N ASN A 69 16.41 -5.79 5.58
CA ASN A 69 15.39 -6.72 5.09
C ASN A 69 14.42 -5.96 4.16
N ASN A 70 14.51 -6.27 2.87
CA ASN A 70 13.71 -5.62 1.83
C ASN A 70 12.26 -6.12 1.74
N LYS A 71 11.86 -7.11 2.55
CA LYS A 71 10.49 -7.64 2.52
C LYS A 71 9.53 -6.72 3.27
N VAL A 72 8.50 -6.29 2.58
CA VAL A 72 7.51 -5.34 3.09
C VAL A 72 6.09 -5.87 2.89
N ALA A 73 5.18 -5.40 3.74
CA ALA A 73 3.75 -5.51 3.54
C ALA A 73 3.17 -4.12 3.30
N PHE A 74 2.04 -4.04 2.61
CA PHE A 74 1.37 -2.77 2.38
C PHE A 74 -0.14 -2.88 2.56
N GLU A 75 -0.75 -1.74 2.87
CA GLU A 75 -2.19 -1.57 2.91
C GLU A 75 -2.58 -0.21 2.33
N MET A 76 -3.66 -0.23 1.57
CA MET A 76 -4.27 0.95 0.95
C MET A 76 -5.77 0.83 1.17
N ASN A 77 -6.42 1.92 1.57
CA ASN A 77 -7.86 1.98 1.66
C ASN A 77 -8.41 3.32 1.18
N CYS A 78 -9.64 3.27 0.68
CA CYS A 78 -10.37 4.42 0.18
C CYS A 78 -11.88 4.19 0.34
N SER A 79 -12.66 5.15 -0.16
CA SER A 79 -14.14 5.07 -0.17
C SER A 79 -14.76 4.86 1.23
N ASN A 80 -14.08 5.40 2.26
CA ASN A 80 -14.46 5.24 3.66
C ASN A 80 -15.77 5.96 3.95
N ASN A 81 -16.86 5.21 4.10
CA ASN A 81 -18.19 5.73 4.43
C ASN A 81 -18.71 5.11 5.73
N LEU A 82 -18.91 5.95 6.75
CA LEU A 82 -19.40 5.51 8.06
C LEU A 82 -20.91 5.32 8.00
N ILE A 83 -21.35 4.07 8.11
CA ILE A 83 -22.77 3.73 8.26
C ILE A 83 -23.11 3.73 9.74
N SER A 84 -23.93 4.70 10.15
CA SER A 84 -24.47 4.79 11.50
C SER A 84 -25.67 3.86 11.68
N GLY A 85 -25.69 3.15 12.81
CA GLY A 85 -26.80 2.30 13.21
C GLY A 85 -27.42 2.76 14.52
N LYS A 86 -28.71 2.49 14.72
CA LYS A 86 -29.42 2.79 15.99
C LYS A 86 -28.84 2.09 17.23
N PHE A 87 -27.96 1.11 17.06
CA PHE A 87 -27.32 0.33 18.13
C PHE A 87 -25.81 0.22 17.88
N PRO A 88 -24.95 0.17 18.91
CA PRO A 88 -23.48 0.11 18.75
C PRO A 88 -23.00 -0.98 17.80
N CYS A 89 -23.63 -2.16 17.85
CA CYS A 89 -23.28 -3.32 17.01
C CYS A 89 -23.64 -3.16 15.53
N LYS A 90 -24.30 -2.05 15.13
CA LYS A 90 -24.70 -1.75 13.75
C LYS A 90 -23.88 -0.64 13.11
N PHE A 91 -22.87 -0.10 13.80
CA PHE A 91 -21.88 0.76 13.16
C PHE A 91 -20.99 -0.10 12.27
N THR A 92 -20.89 0.26 10.99
CA THR A 92 -19.98 -0.38 10.04
C THR A 92 -19.34 0.70 9.17
N MET A 93 -18.18 0.39 8.61
CA MET A 93 -17.55 1.20 7.57
C MET A 93 -17.69 0.45 6.24
N GLU A 94 -18.18 1.12 5.21
CA GLU A 94 -17.91 0.72 3.84
C GLU A 94 -16.54 1.24 3.45
N TYR A 95 -15.72 0.38 2.87
CA TYR A 95 -14.39 0.74 2.40
C TYR A 95 -13.99 -0.22 1.28
N GLU A 96 -13.12 0.26 0.42
CA GLU A 96 -12.37 -0.55 -0.53
C GLU A 96 -10.93 -0.60 -0.01
N SER A 97 -10.26 -1.74 -0.17
CA SER A 97 -8.87 -1.87 0.28
C SER A 97 -8.08 -2.85 -0.55
N VAL A 98 -6.80 -2.55 -0.73
CA VAL A 98 -5.80 -3.47 -1.30
C VAL A 98 -4.72 -3.69 -0.27
N CYS A 99 -4.40 -4.96 -0.01
CA CYS A 99 -3.28 -5.34 0.85
C CYS A 99 -2.43 -6.36 0.11
N GLY A 100 -1.12 -6.29 0.30
CA GLY A 100 -0.20 -7.24 -0.29
C GLY A 100 1.15 -7.22 0.39
N ASN A 101 2.04 -8.06 -0.12
CA ASN A 101 3.43 -8.12 0.31
C ASN A 101 4.31 -8.05 -0.94
N GLY A 102 5.55 -7.58 -0.78
CA GLY A 102 6.51 -7.49 -1.86
C GLY A 102 7.92 -7.26 -1.35
N GLU A 103 8.81 -6.96 -2.28
CA GLU A 103 10.19 -6.54 -2.03
C GLU A 103 10.35 -5.09 -2.47
N ILE A 104 11.07 -4.30 -1.68
CA ILE A 104 11.34 -2.88 -1.99
C ILE A 104 12.82 -2.68 -2.28
N GLU A 105 13.11 -1.91 -3.32
CA GLU A 105 14.48 -1.57 -3.71
C GLU A 105 14.68 -0.07 -3.87
N ILE A 106 15.92 0.38 -3.69
CA ILE A 106 16.31 1.77 -3.94
C ILE A 106 16.74 1.90 -5.40
N LEU A 107 15.98 2.67 -6.16
CA LEU A 107 16.28 2.93 -7.57
C LEU A 107 17.59 3.72 -7.75
N LYS A 108 18.28 3.45 -8.86
CA LYS A 108 19.44 4.25 -9.31
C LYS A 108 18.97 5.63 -9.76
N GLU A 109 19.87 6.62 -9.73
CA GLU A 109 19.54 8.01 -10.11
C GLU A 109 18.89 8.15 -11.49
N GLU A 110 19.33 7.35 -12.46
CA GLU A 110 18.79 7.34 -13.83
C GLU A 110 17.33 6.89 -13.91
N ASP A 111 16.90 5.99 -13.01
CA ASP A 111 15.55 5.42 -12.99
C ASP A 111 14.58 6.23 -12.12
N LYS A 112 15.09 7.12 -11.25
CA LYS A 112 14.26 7.91 -10.31
C LYS A 112 13.30 8.86 -11.03
N ILE A 113 13.69 9.41 -12.17
CA ILE A 113 12.86 10.37 -12.92
C ILE A 113 11.60 9.67 -13.45
N GLU A 114 11.73 8.44 -13.95
CA GLU A 114 10.58 7.65 -14.41
C GLU A 114 9.63 7.32 -13.25
N GLY A 115 10.16 6.92 -12.10
CA GLY A 115 9.36 6.63 -10.90
C GLY A 115 8.63 7.84 -10.29
N LEU A 116 8.95 9.07 -10.70
CA LEU A 116 8.29 10.31 -10.24
C LEU A 116 7.20 10.82 -11.20
N LYS A 117 6.90 10.10 -12.28
CA LYS A 117 5.88 10.53 -13.26
C LYS A 117 4.44 10.23 -12.85
N TYR A 118 4.26 9.53 -11.73
CA TYR A 118 2.99 9.04 -11.23
C TYR A 118 2.47 9.91 -10.08
#